data_AF-A0A165XB57-F1
#
_entry.id   AF-A0A165XB57-F1
#
_cell.length_a   1.000
_cell.length_b   1.000
_cell.length_c   1.000
_cell.angle_alpha   90.00
_cell.angle_beta   90.00
_cell.angle_gamma   90.00
#
_symmetry.space_group_name_H-M   'P 1'
#
loop_
_entity.id
_entity.type
_entity.pdbx_description
1 polymer ?
#
loop_
_entity_poly.entity_id
_entity_poly.type
_entity_poly.pdbx_seq_one_letter_code
_entity_poly.pdbx_strand_id
1 'polypeptide(L)'
;MHSAKIVQFPAAKQRPVQTPTKTVQEVGEDALVRTGEAHGDICIFRSDLRLMLERTPNDRKQISARILALRETFKEAELQLVKLLQEMRTATPAEAS
;
A
#
# COMPACT_ATOMS: atom_id res chain seq x y z
N MET A 1 52.62 -3.92 -34.96
CA MET A 1 51.16 -3.63 -35.10
C MET A 1 50.42 -4.46 -34.07
N HIS A 2 49.92 -3.83 -32.99
CA HIS A 2 49.23 -4.54 -31.91
C HIS A 2 47.73 -4.59 -32.22
N SER A 3 47.21 -5.79 -32.47
CA SER A 3 45.79 -6.03 -32.73
C SER A 3 45.02 -5.95 -31.40
N ALA A 4 44.13 -4.97 -31.28
CA ALA A 4 43.23 -4.85 -30.14
C ALA A 4 42.14 -5.93 -30.24
N LYS A 5 42.07 -6.83 -29.26
CA LYS A 5 40.94 -7.76 -29.12
C LYS A 5 39.73 -6.99 -28.61
N ILE A 6 38.72 -6.83 -29.47
CA ILE A 6 37.42 -6.29 -29.10
C ILE A 6 36.72 -7.34 -28.23
N VAL A 7 36.52 -7.03 -26.95
CA VAL A 7 35.69 -7.84 -26.05
C VAL A 7 34.23 -7.50 -26.34
N GLN A 8 33.51 -8.39 -27.02
CA GLN A 8 32.06 -8.29 -27.13
C GLN A 8 31.43 -8.67 -25.79
N PHE A 9 30.78 -7.71 -25.15
CA PHE A 9 29.92 -7.98 -24.00
C PHE A 9 28.69 -8.77 -24.48
N PRO A 10 28.29 -9.83 -23.76
CA PRO A 10 27.09 -10.58 -24.10
C PRO A 10 25.89 -9.63 -24.01
N ALA A 11 25.06 -9.62 -25.04
CA ALA A 11 23.81 -8.87 -25.05
C ALA A 11 23.04 -9.20 -23.77
N ALA A 12 22.76 -8.18 -22.95
CA ALA A 12 21.94 -8.33 -21.78
C ALA A 12 20.63 -8.98 -22.22
N LYS A 13 20.34 -10.20 -21.74
CA LYS A 13 19.04 -10.83 -21.93
C LYS A 13 18.01 -9.84 -21.43
N GLN A 14 17.30 -9.18 -22.35
CA GLN A 14 16.15 -8.36 -22.02
C GLN A 14 15.23 -9.27 -21.20
N ARG A 15 15.11 -8.98 -19.90
CA ARG A 15 14.09 -9.62 -19.09
C ARG A 15 12.76 -9.33 -19.79
N PRO A 16 11.85 -10.31 -19.91
CA PRO A 16 10.53 -10.03 -20.44
C PRO A 16 9.94 -8.90 -19.61
N VAL A 17 9.58 -7.81 -20.28
CA VAL A 17 8.82 -6.72 -19.68
C VAL A 17 7.60 -7.38 -19.07
N GLN A 18 7.53 -7.43 -17.74
CA GLN A 18 6.35 -7.91 -17.06
C GLN A 18 5.25 -6.91 -17.43
N THR A 19 4.39 -7.30 -18.37
CA THR A 19 3.19 -6.54 -18.69
C THR A 19 2.39 -6.40 -17.40
N PRO A 20 2.05 -5.17 -16.98
CA PRO A 20 1.26 -4.99 -15.78
C PRO A 20 -0.06 -5.75 -15.92
N THR A 21 -0.39 -6.55 -14.91
CA THR A 21 -1.60 -7.38 -14.87
C THR A 21 -2.88 -6.57 -14.67
N LYS A 22 -2.76 -5.29 -14.30
CA LYS A 22 -3.84 -4.33 -14.10
C LYS A 22 -3.50 -2.99 -14.74
N THR A 23 -4.50 -2.33 -15.29
CA THR A 23 -4.41 -0.94 -15.76
C THR A 23 -4.33 0.04 -14.58
N VAL A 24 -3.82 1.24 -14.82
CA VAL A 24 -3.79 2.31 -13.80
C VAL A 24 -5.19 2.64 -13.29
N GLN A 25 -6.21 2.56 -14.15
CA GLN A 25 -7.60 2.82 -13.77
C GLN A 25 -8.12 1.75 -12.80
N GLU A 26 -7.90 0.47 -13.07
CA GLU A 26 -8.29 -0.63 -12.18
C GLU A 26 -7.59 -0.54 -10.81
N VAL A 27 -6.29 -0.18 -10.81
CA VAL A 27 -5.55 0.06 -9.55
C VAL A 27 -6.14 1.25 -8.78
N GLY A 28 -6.58 2.31 -9.49
CA GLY A 28 -7.22 3.47 -8.89
C GLY A 28 -8.59 3.15 -8.27
N GLU A 29 -9.42 2.36 -8.95
CA GLU A 29 -10.72 1.91 -8.42
C GLU A 29 -10.55 1.02 -7.18
N ASP A 30 -9.62 0.06 -7.23
CA ASP A 30 -9.27 -0.78 -6.08
C ASP A 30 -8.76 0.07 -4.89
N ALA A 31 -7.97 1.11 -5.16
CA ALA A 31 -7.49 2.04 -4.14
C ALA A 31 -8.63 2.79 -3.45
N LEU A 32 -9.60 3.29 -4.23
CA LEU A 32 -10.75 4.02 -3.69
C LEU A 32 -11.61 3.14 -2.78
N VAL A 33 -11.86 1.89 -3.17
CA VAL A 33 -12.63 0.96 -2.34
C VAL A 33 -11.91 0.68 -1.02
N ARG A 34 -10.62 0.28 -1.09
CA ARG A 34 -9.84 -0.07 0.11
C ARG A 34 -9.65 1.10 1.07
N THR A 35 -9.38 2.29 0.53
CA THR A 35 -9.25 3.50 1.36
C THR A 35 -10.59 3.92 1.97
N GLY A 36 -11.70 3.73 1.25
CA GLY A 36 -13.05 3.93 1.77
C GLY A 36 -13.40 3.00 2.93
N GLU A 37 -13.12 1.71 2.79
CA GLU A 37 -13.32 0.70 3.84
C GLU A 37 -12.47 1.02 5.09
N ALA A 38 -11.16 1.27 4.90
CA ALA A 38 -10.27 1.62 5.99
C ALA A 38 -10.72 2.90 6.72
N HIS A 39 -11.17 3.92 5.98
CA HIS A 39 -11.72 5.14 6.58
C HIS A 39 -12.99 4.88 7.39
N GLY A 40 -13.88 4.02 6.89
CA GLY A 40 -15.09 3.59 7.59
C GLY A 40 -14.76 2.94 8.92
N ASP A 41 -13.85 1.96 8.91
CA ASP A 41 -13.39 1.27 10.10
C ASP A 41 -12.80 2.25 11.12
N ILE A 42 -11.85 3.10 10.71
CA ILE A 42 -11.22 4.11 11.58
C ILE A 42 -12.28 5.00 12.24
N CYS A 43 -13.30 5.43 11.50
CA CYS A 43 -14.38 6.25 12.05
C CYS A 43 -15.21 5.52 13.11
N ILE A 44 -15.51 4.25 12.89
CA ILE A 44 -16.22 3.40 13.86
C ILE A 44 -15.35 3.21 15.12
N PHE A 45 -14.10 2.78 14.96
CA PHE A 45 -13.15 2.59 16.06
C PHE A 45 -12.99 3.84 16.91
N ARG A 46 -12.86 5.01 16.28
CA ARG A 46 -12.76 6.31 16.96
C ARG A 46 -14.03 6.65 17.74
N SER A 47 -15.20 6.43 17.14
CA SER A 47 -16.48 6.75 17.77
C SER A 47 -16.75 5.85 18.99
N ASP A 48 -16.44 4.57 18.87
CA ASP A 48 -16.54 3.63 19.99
C ASP A 48 -15.58 4.00 21.11
N LEU A 49 -14.32 4.33 20.78
CA LEU A 49 -13.34 4.76 21.78
C LEU A 49 -13.81 6.01 22.52
N ARG A 50 -14.37 6.99 21.79
CA ARG A 50 -14.97 8.19 22.40
C ARG A 50 -16.10 7.82 23.35
N LEU A 51 -17.02 6.95 22.92
CA LEU A 51 -18.16 6.53 23.73
C LEU A 51 -17.71 5.76 24.99
N MET A 52 -16.66 4.95 24.89
CA MET A 52 -16.08 4.25 26.03
C MET A 52 -15.41 5.21 27.02
N LEU A 53 -14.71 6.24 26.52
CA LEU A 53 -14.12 7.28 27.36
C LEU A 53 -15.20 8.10 28.09
N GLU A 54 -16.34 8.35 27.44
CA GLU A 54 -17.46 9.09 28.03
C GLU A 54 -18.27 8.25 29.03
N ARG A 55 -18.56 6.97 28.71
CA ARG A 55 -19.48 6.13 29.50
C ARG A 55 -18.79 5.22 30.51
N THR A 56 -17.61 4.70 30.18
CA THR A 56 -16.88 3.72 30.99
C THR A 56 -15.39 4.08 31.11
N PRO A 57 -15.04 5.29 31.57
CA PRO A 57 -13.65 5.77 31.60
C PRO A 57 -12.72 4.92 32.49
N ASN A 58 -13.29 4.21 33.47
CA ASN A 58 -12.53 3.38 34.40
C ASN A 58 -12.20 1.99 33.82
N ASP A 59 -12.82 1.58 32.71
CA ASP A 59 -12.49 0.32 32.04
C ASP A 59 -11.24 0.49 31.16
N ARG A 60 -10.10 0.70 31.82
CA ARG A 60 -8.81 0.91 31.18
C ARG A 60 -8.41 -0.28 30.30
N LYS A 61 -8.85 -1.49 30.62
CA LYS A 61 -8.54 -2.70 29.85
C LYS A 61 -9.22 -2.65 28.49
N GLN A 62 -10.53 -2.41 28.45
CA GLN A 62 -11.23 -2.31 27.17
C GLN A 62 -10.78 -1.10 26.36
N ILE A 63 -10.56 0.06 27.00
CA ILE A 63 -10.05 1.27 26.33
C ILE A 63 -8.69 0.99 25.67
N SER A 64 -7.77 0.36 26.41
CA SER A 64 -6.45 0.00 25.87
C SER A 64 -6.55 -1.00 24.72
N ALA A 65 -7.42 -2.00 24.83
CA ALA A 65 -7.67 -2.96 23.75
C ALA A 65 -8.21 -2.26 22.49
N ARG A 66 -9.12 -1.28 22.65
CA ARG A 66 -9.65 -0.51 21.52
C ARG A 66 -8.60 0.38 20.87
N ILE A 67 -7.73 1.01 21.67
CA ILE A 67 -6.59 1.80 21.16
C ILE A 67 -5.62 0.90 20.38
N LEU A 68 -5.31 -0.30 20.88
CA LEU A 68 -4.46 -1.26 20.18
C LEU A 68 -5.09 -1.71 18.86
N ALA A 69 -6.39 -2.03 18.85
CA ALA A 69 -7.10 -2.37 17.63
C ALA A 69 -7.03 -1.24 16.59
N LEU A 70 -7.27 0.02 17.02
CA LEU A 70 -7.18 1.18 16.13
C LEU A 70 -5.76 1.35 15.54
N ARG A 71 -4.71 1.10 16.34
CA ARG A 71 -3.31 1.14 15.84
C ARG A 71 -3.05 0.08 14.78
N GLU A 72 -3.53 -1.15 14.97
CA GLU A 72 -3.38 -2.21 13.98
C GLU A 72 -4.15 -1.89 12.69
N THR A 73 -5.35 -1.31 12.79
CA THR A 73 -6.09 -0.83 11.60
C THR A 73 -5.30 0.21 10.81
N PHE A 74 -4.69 1.20 11.49
CA PHE A 74 -3.85 2.19 10.82
C PHE A 74 -2.63 1.58 10.14
N LYS A 75 -1.97 0.62 10.80
CA LYS A 75 -0.80 -0.07 10.26
C LYS A 75 -1.15 -0.89 9.02
N GLU A 76 -2.29 -1.58 9.03
CA GLU A 76 -2.78 -2.31 7.86
C GLU A 76 -3.13 -1.35 6.71
N ALA A 77 -3.81 -0.23 7.00
CA ALA A 77 -4.11 0.78 5.99
C ALA A 77 -2.84 1.39 5.37
N GLU A 78 -1.80 1.65 6.16
CA GLU A 78 -0.50 2.11 5.67
C GLU A 78 0.16 1.06 4.74
N LEU A 79 0.15 -0.20 5.15
CA LEU A 79 0.69 -1.29 4.33
C LEU A 79 -0.04 -1.41 2.99
N GLN A 80 -1.36 -1.29 3.00
CA GLN A 80 -2.18 -1.33 1.79
C GLN A 80 -1.90 -0.13 0.88
N LEU A 81 -1.74 1.07 1.44
CA LEU A 81 -1.35 2.26 0.68
C LEU A 81 0.00 2.06 -0.02
N VAL A 82 1.00 1.52 0.67
CA VAL A 82 2.32 1.25 0.07
C VAL A 82 2.20 0.25 -1.08
N LYS A 83 1.39 -0.82 -0.93
CA LYS A 83 1.14 -1.80 -2.00
C LYS A 83 0.48 -1.13 -3.21
N LEU A 84 -0.53 -0.29 -3.00
CA LEU A 84 -1.19 0.45 -4.09
C LEU A 84 -0.22 1.37 -4.83
N LEU A 85 0.65 2.08 -4.11
CA LEU A 85 1.68 2.93 -4.71
C LEU A 85 2.69 2.12 -5.55
N GLN A 86 3.04 0.91 -5.10
CA GLN A 86 3.88 -0.01 -5.87
C GLN A 86 3.16 -0.50 -7.13
N GLU A 87 1.89 -0.91 -7.01
CA GLU A 87 1.06 -1.35 -8.13
C GLU A 87 0.93 -0.25 -9.19
N MET A 88 0.67 1.00 -8.78
CA MET A 88 0.63 2.16 -9.68
C MET A 88 1.96 2.38 -10.39
N ARG A 89 3.10 2.28 -9.67
CA ARG A 89 4.43 2.43 -10.27
C ARG A 89 4.69 1.36 -11.33
N THR A 90 4.21 0.14 -11.12
CA THR A 90 4.37 -0.95 -12.09
C THR A 90 3.35 -0.90 -13.24
N ALA A 91 2.18 -0.32 -13.01
CA ALA A 91 1.13 -0.15 -14.01
C ALA A 91 1.37 1.05 -14.95
N THR A 92 2.18 2.02 -14.54
CA THR A 92 2.57 3.16 -15.37
C THR A 92 3.73 2.78 -16.28
N PRO A 93 3.56 2.71 -17.61
CA PRO A 93 4.66 2.39 -18.52
C PRO A 93 5.76 3.46 -18.46
N ALA A 94 7.03 3.03 -18.56
CA ALA A 94 8.22 3.86 -18.40
C ALA A 94 8.45 4.93 -19.49
N GLU A 95 7.51 5.15 -20.42
CA GLU A 95 7.63 6.04 -21.59
C GLU A 95 6.65 7.23 -21.55
N ALA A 96 6.41 7.81 -20.37
CA ALA A 96 5.58 9.02 -20.24
C ALA A 96 6.37 10.27 -19.81
N SER A 97 7.70 10.27 -19.97
CA SER A 97 8.59 11.42 -19.68
C SER A 97 9.43 11.81 -20.88
#